data_AF-A0A7C1DHX7-F1
#
_entry.id   AF-A0A7C1DHX7-F1
#
_cell.length_a   1.000
_cell.length_b   1.000
_cell.length_c   1.000
_cell.angle_alpha   90.00
_cell.angle_beta   90.00
_cell.angle_gamma   90.00
#
_symmetry.space_group_name_H-M   'P 1'
#
loop_
_entity.id
_entity.type
_entity.pdbx_description
1 polymer ?
#
loop_
_entity_poly.entity_id
_entity_poly.type
_entity_poly.pdbx_seq_one_letter_code
_entity_poly.pdbx_strand_id
1 'polypeptide(L)'
;MQKPLTDRQKKMIRSKRDKLLPEQLARELKVDVRQIEAYLGGLRPALDPRKRRLFTAALVAIPILFFVLLELGLRLFGYGGDLRLFIPAPDEVSQYYLINRDVARRYFFMQNTVPRPTKDLFLREKPRNSYRIFVLGGSTTAGFPYGNNLTFSRILDRRLAETFPDLRIEVVNVSMAAISSYTLLDFTDEILAQKP
;
A
#
# COMPACT_ATOMS: atom_id res chain seq x y z
N MET A 1 14.10 -61.78 -14.18
CA MET A 1 12.97 -61.37 -13.31
C MET A 1 13.49 -61.15 -11.91
N GLN A 2 13.58 -59.90 -11.43
CA GLN A 2 14.00 -59.63 -10.05
C GLN A 2 12.89 -60.06 -9.08
N LYS A 3 13.27 -60.75 -7.99
CA LYS A 3 12.34 -61.27 -6.98
C LYS A 3 11.76 -60.12 -6.14
N PRO A 4 10.44 -60.08 -5.85
CA PRO A 4 9.85 -59.03 -5.03
C PRO A 4 10.31 -59.10 -3.56
N LEU A 5 10.29 -57.96 -2.87
CA LEU A 5 10.59 -57.85 -1.43
C LEU A 5 9.68 -58.76 -0.60
N THR A 6 10.28 -59.61 0.23
CA THR A 6 9.56 -60.46 1.19
C THR A 6 9.01 -59.66 2.37
N ASP A 7 7.97 -60.16 3.04
CA ASP A 7 7.35 -59.45 4.17
C ASP A 7 8.29 -59.27 5.37
N ARG A 8 9.25 -60.18 5.54
CA ARG A 8 10.33 -60.04 6.52
C ARG A 8 11.26 -58.87 6.17
N GLN A 9 11.66 -58.74 4.90
CA GLN A 9 12.46 -57.61 4.43
C GLN A 9 11.71 -56.28 4.56
N LYS A 10 10.42 -56.24 4.19
CA LYS A 10 9.55 -55.07 4.37
C LYS A 10 9.43 -54.61 5.82
N LYS A 11 9.33 -55.56 6.78
CA LYS A 11 9.29 -55.28 8.22
C LYS A 11 10.62 -54.70 8.72
N MET A 12 11.75 -55.24 8.24
CA MET A 12 13.09 -54.78 8.61
C MET A 12 13.41 -53.40 8.04
N ILE A 13 12.97 -53.11 6.81
CA ILE A 13 13.06 -51.77 6.20
C ILE A 13 12.26 -50.77 7.04
N ARG A 14 11.02 -51.11 7.46
CA ARG A 14 10.21 -50.21 8.30
C ARG A 14 10.84 -49.89 9.66
N SER A 15 11.49 -50.85 10.31
CA SER A 15 12.07 -50.64 11.64
C SER A 15 13.41 -49.89 11.62
N LYS A 16 14.14 -49.95 10.49
CA LYS A 16 15.48 -49.36 10.36
C LYS A 16 15.54 -48.14 9.42
N ARG A 17 14.45 -47.74 8.77
CA ARG A 17 14.39 -46.61 7.82
C ARG A 17 14.89 -45.27 8.38
N ASP A 18 14.71 -45.03 9.69
CA ASP A 18 15.09 -43.77 10.34
C ASP A 18 16.55 -43.79 10.84
N LYS A 19 17.22 -44.95 10.76
CA LYS A 19 18.57 -45.20 11.29
C LYS A 19 19.61 -45.50 10.21
N LEU A 20 19.21 -45.96 9.03
CA LEU A 20 20.10 -46.40 7.96
C LEU A 20 19.66 -45.81 6.62
N LEU A 21 20.64 -45.43 5.79
CA LEU A 21 20.39 -44.96 4.42
C LEU A 21 19.86 -46.11 3.54
N PRO A 22 19.08 -45.82 2.48
CA PRO A 22 18.57 -46.84 1.55
C PRO A 22 19.66 -47.76 0.98
N GLU A 23 20.85 -47.21 0.72
CA GLU A 23 22.03 -47.96 0.24
C GLU A 23 22.57 -48.96 1.29
N GLN A 24 22.54 -48.59 2.57
CA GLN A 24 22.99 -49.45 3.66
C GLN A 24 22.00 -50.59 3.90
N LEU A 25 20.69 -50.31 3.82
CA LEU A 25 19.63 -51.31 3.89
C LEU A 25 19.68 -52.28 2.70
N ALA A 26 20.02 -51.79 1.51
CA ALA A 26 20.19 -52.60 0.30
C ALA A 26 21.34 -53.60 0.45
N ARG A 27 22.48 -53.14 0.98
CA ARG A 27 23.63 -54.00 1.30
C ARG A 27 23.29 -55.04 2.36
N GLU A 28 22.60 -54.65 3.44
CA GLU A 28 22.25 -55.55 4.54
C GLU A 28 21.24 -56.63 4.12
N LEU A 29 20.23 -56.26 3.31
CA LEU A 29 19.16 -57.16 2.89
C LEU A 29 19.48 -57.92 1.60
N LYS A 30 20.61 -57.61 0.95
CA LYS A 30 21.00 -58.09 -0.39
C LYS A 30 19.89 -57.85 -1.42
N VAL A 31 19.33 -56.65 -1.41
CA VAL A 31 18.25 -56.22 -2.31
C VAL A 31 18.69 -54.98 -3.09
N ASP A 32 18.17 -54.80 -4.31
CA ASP A 32 18.40 -53.60 -5.12
C ASP A 32 17.90 -52.34 -4.39
N VAL A 33 18.73 -51.29 -4.36
CA VAL A 33 18.44 -49.99 -3.74
C VAL A 33 17.14 -49.42 -4.30
N ARG A 34 16.89 -49.58 -5.61
CA ARG A 34 15.69 -49.08 -6.29
C ARG A 34 14.40 -49.67 -5.72
N GLN A 35 14.44 -50.93 -5.26
CA GLN A 35 13.28 -51.58 -4.65
C GLN A 35 12.99 -51.04 -3.25
N ILE A 36 14.04 -50.71 -2.49
CA ILE A 36 13.91 -50.11 -1.17
C ILE A 36 13.40 -48.67 -1.29
N GLU A 37 13.92 -47.90 -2.24
CA GLU A 37 13.45 -46.53 -2.53
C GLU A 37 11.99 -46.50 -2.99
N ALA A 38 11.58 -47.41 -3.87
CA ALA A 38 10.18 -47.54 -4.30
C ALA A 38 9.25 -47.88 -3.13
N TYR A 39 9.66 -48.81 -2.26
CA TYR A 39 8.91 -49.19 -1.07
C TYR A 39 8.83 -48.07 -0.03
N LEU A 40 9.93 -47.34 0.21
CA LEU A 40 9.97 -46.17 1.10
C LEU A 40 9.17 -44.99 0.53
N GLY A 41 9.18 -44.78 -0.78
CA GLY A 41 8.36 -43.78 -1.46
C GLY A 41 6.87 -44.07 -1.29
N GLY A 42 6.45 -45.33 -1.40
CA GLY A 42 5.07 -45.76 -1.13
C GLY A 42 4.66 -45.74 0.35
N LEU A 43 5.62 -45.65 1.28
CA LEU A 43 5.37 -45.48 2.72
C LEU A 43 5.15 -44.03 3.12
N ARG A 44 5.46 -43.06 2.27
CA ARG A 44 5.17 -41.65 2.54
C ARG A 44 3.65 -41.47 2.46
N PRO A 45 2.96 -41.04 3.53
CA PRO A 45 1.54 -40.79 3.46
C PRO A 45 1.31 -39.70 2.40
N ALA A 46 0.45 -39.97 1.42
CA ALA A 46 0.01 -38.94 0.50
C ALA A 46 -0.66 -37.82 1.34
N LEU A 47 -0.12 -36.61 1.27
CA LEU A 47 -0.71 -35.47 1.95
C LEU A 47 -2.14 -35.29 1.43
N ASP A 48 -3.12 -35.34 2.33
CA ASP A 48 -4.53 -35.09 1.99
C ASP A 48 -4.62 -33.75 1.24
N PRO A 49 -5.13 -33.75 -0.02
CA PRO A 49 -5.24 -32.54 -0.83
C PRO A 49 -5.96 -31.40 -0.10
N ARG A 50 -6.90 -31.71 0.80
CA ARG A 50 -7.59 -30.72 1.64
C ARG A 50 -6.63 -30.06 2.63
N LYS A 51 -5.82 -30.86 3.33
CA LYS A 51 -4.81 -30.36 4.28
C LYS A 51 -3.76 -29.52 3.56
N ARG A 52 -3.33 -29.93 2.36
CA ARG A 52 -2.41 -29.14 1.54
C ARG A 52 -2.99 -27.78 1.15
N ARG A 53 -4.25 -27.74 0.68
CA ARG A 53 -4.93 -26.48 0.34
C ARG A 53 -5.10 -25.58 1.55
N LEU A 54 -5.52 -26.13 2.68
CA LEU A 54 -5.69 -25.38 3.93
C LEU A 54 -4.35 -24.78 4.40
N PHE A 55 -3.27 -25.58 4.37
CA PHE A 55 -1.94 -25.10 4.71
C PHE A 55 -1.48 -23.98 3.79
N THR A 56 -1.65 -24.13 2.47
CA THR A 56 -1.31 -23.08 1.51
C THR A 56 -2.14 -21.80 1.70
N ALA A 57 -3.45 -21.94 1.97
CA ALA A 57 -4.31 -20.81 2.28
C ALA A 57 -3.85 -20.09 3.55
N ALA A 58 -3.55 -20.82 4.62
CA ALA A 58 -3.02 -20.25 5.87
C ALA A 58 -1.68 -19.55 5.66
N LEU A 59 -0.77 -20.14 4.87
CA LEU A 59 0.53 -19.59 4.55
C LEU A 59 0.44 -18.19 3.89
N VAL A 60 -0.56 -17.98 3.03
CA VAL A 60 -0.82 -16.68 2.39
C VAL A 60 -1.64 -15.75 3.28
N ALA A 61 -2.63 -16.29 3.99
CA ALA A 61 -3.56 -15.49 4.79
C ALA A 61 -2.90 -14.91 6.05
N ILE A 62 -2.02 -15.64 6.72
CA ILE A 62 -1.35 -15.18 7.95
C ILE A 62 -0.57 -13.87 7.76
N PRO A 63 0.35 -13.73 6.78
CA PRO A 63 1.08 -12.47 6.60
C PRO A 63 0.16 -11.32 6.18
N ILE A 64 -0.85 -11.58 5.34
CA ILE A 64 -1.83 -10.56 4.95
C ILE A 64 -2.61 -10.08 6.19
N LEU A 65 -3.11 -11.02 6.99
CA LEU A 65 -3.86 -10.71 8.20
C LEU A 65 -2.99 -9.94 9.21
N PHE A 66 -1.72 -10.29 9.35
CA PHE A 66 -0.78 -9.54 10.18
C PHE A 66 -0.68 -8.07 9.75
N PHE A 67 -0.47 -7.79 8.46
CA PHE A 67 -0.38 -6.41 7.98
C PHE A 67 -1.72 -5.65 8.09
N VAL A 68 -2.85 -6.32 7.85
CA VAL A 68 -4.18 -5.70 8.02
C VAL A 68 -4.41 -5.32 9.48
N LEU A 69 -4.12 -6.21 10.42
CA LEU A 69 -4.28 -5.93 11.85
C LEU A 69 -3.29 -4.86 12.34
N LEU A 70 -2.06 -4.87 11.83
CA LEU A 70 -1.07 -3.85 12.13
C LEU A 70 -1.54 -2.47 11.64
N GLU A 71 -1.95 -2.37 10.38
CA GLU A 71 -2.46 -1.12 9.79
C GLU A 71 -3.69 -0.61 10.55
N LEU A 72 -4.64 -1.49 10.88
CA LEU A 72 -5.80 -1.12 11.68
C LEU A 72 -5.39 -0.61 13.07
N GLY A 73 -4.45 -1.28 13.73
CA GLY A 73 -3.88 -0.82 14.99
C GLY A 73 -3.27 0.57 14.87
N LEU A 74 -2.42 0.79 13.87
CA LEU A 74 -1.79 2.09 13.62
C LEU A 74 -2.83 3.20 13.38
N ARG A 75 -3.88 2.92 12.59
CA ARG A 75 -4.98 3.87 12.34
C ARG A 75 -5.80 4.16 13.59
N LEU A 76 -6.12 3.15 14.39
CA LEU A 76 -6.88 3.31 15.64
C LEU A 76 -6.15 4.19 16.66
N PHE A 77 -4.82 4.07 16.73
CA PHE A 77 -3.99 4.92 17.60
C PHE A 77 -3.56 6.24 16.94
N GLY A 78 -4.05 6.56 15.74
CA GLY A 78 -3.73 7.81 15.04
C GLY A 78 -2.26 7.96 14.65
N TYR A 79 -1.54 6.85 14.48
CA TYR A 79 -0.12 6.86 14.12
C TYR A 79 0.06 7.49 12.72
N GLY A 80 0.98 8.47 12.62
CA GLY A 80 1.26 9.19 11.37
C GLY A 80 0.36 10.41 11.09
N GLY A 81 -0.74 10.57 11.82
CA GLY A 81 -1.66 11.71 11.68
C GLY A 81 -2.49 11.71 10.40
N ASP A 82 -3.24 12.80 10.17
CA ASP A 82 -4.04 12.98 8.96
C ASP A 82 -3.16 13.54 7.84
N LEU A 83 -2.94 12.74 6.80
CA LEU A 83 -2.13 13.11 5.65
C LEU A 83 -2.98 13.40 4.41
N ARG A 84 -4.31 13.47 4.48
CA ARG A 84 -5.20 13.82 3.34
C ARG A 84 -4.83 15.19 2.76
N LEU A 85 -4.98 15.40 1.46
CA LEU A 85 -4.67 16.67 0.80
C LEU A 85 -5.58 17.81 1.28
N PHE A 86 -6.87 17.51 1.48
CA PHE A 86 -7.84 18.47 1.97
C PHE A 86 -8.39 18.06 3.33
N ILE A 87 -8.37 19.00 4.27
CA ILE A 87 -8.93 18.83 5.61
C ILE A 87 -9.90 19.98 5.92
N PRO A 88 -10.90 19.77 6.81
CA PRO A 88 -11.75 20.85 7.30
C PRO A 88 -10.91 22.01 7.83
N ALA A 89 -11.29 23.25 7.51
CA ALA A 89 -10.68 24.40 8.14
C ALA A 89 -10.93 24.38 9.67
N PRO A 90 -10.05 25.01 10.48
CA PRO A 90 -10.09 24.93 11.92
C PRO A 90 -11.27 25.79 12.40
N ASP A 91 -12.45 25.19 12.45
CA ASP A 91 -13.70 25.60 13.09
C ASP A 91 -14.71 24.49 12.80
N GLU A 92 -15.37 23.91 13.81
CA GLU A 92 -16.27 22.74 13.63
C GLU A 92 -17.42 23.00 12.64
N VAL A 93 -17.78 24.27 12.43
CA VAL A 93 -18.86 24.72 11.54
C VAL A 93 -18.30 25.27 10.21
N SER A 94 -17.00 25.12 9.94
CA SER A 94 -16.41 25.70 8.75
C SER A 94 -16.97 25.07 7.48
N GLN A 95 -17.50 25.92 6.61
CA GLN A 95 -17.94 25.54 5.27
C GLN A 95 -16.76 25.37 4.30
N TYR A 96 -15.52 25.51 4.78
CA TYR A 96 -14.33 25.51 3.95
C TYR A 96 -13.45 24.29 4.21
N TYR A 97 -12.87 23.78 3.12
CA TYR A 97 -11.68 22.96 3.17
C TYR A 97 -10.43 23.83 3.02
N LEU A 98 -9.35 23.38 3.66
CA LEU A 98 -8.02 23.91 3.48
C LEU A 98 -7.06 22.82 3.01
N ILE A 99 -5.97 23.24 2.39
CA ILE A 99 -4.90 22.32 1.99
C ILE A 99 -4.12 21.92 3.24
N ASN A 100 -4.07 20.62 3.51
CA ASN A 100 -3.42 20.08 4.69
C ASN A 100 -1.93 20.40 4.68
N ARG A 101 -1.46 21.06 5.74
CA ARG A 101 -0.06 21.49 5.86
C ARG A 101 0.90 20.32 6.09
N ASP A 102 0.38 19.17 6.49
CA ASP A 102 1.16 17.95 6.74
C ASP A 102 1.11 16.96 5.56
N VAL A 103 0.36 17.23 4.47
CA VAL A 103 0.27 16.34 3.30
C VAL A 103 1.65 15.97 2.72
N ALA A 104 2.61 16.89 2.80
CA ALA A 104 3.97 16.68 2.33
C ALA A 104 4.70 15.56 3.11
N ARG A 105 4.28 15.22 4.33
CA ARG A 105 4.88 14.11 5.11
C ARG A 105 4.70 12.75 4.44
N ARG A 106 3.78 12.61 3.47
CA ARG A 106 3.70 11.43 2.59
C ARG A 106 5.03 11.13 1.90
N TYR A 107 5.80 12.18 1.56
CA TYR A 107 7.04 12.05 0.77
C TYR A 107 8.29 12.46 1.54
N PHE A 108 8.15 13.35 2.52
CA PHE A 108 9.28 13.91 3.28
C PHE A 108 9.45 13.27 4.67
N PHE A 109 9.25 11.96 4.78
CA PHE A 109 9.26 11.24 6.06
C PHE A 109 10.65 11.16 6.74
N MET A 110 11.73 11.31 5.98
CA MET A 110 13.10 11.35 6.52
C MET A 110 13.61 12.77 6.84
N GLN A 111 12.82 13.81 6.54
CA GLN A 111 13.28 15.20 6.63
C GLN A 111 12.70 15.90 7.85
N ASN A 112 13.55 16.64 8.58
CA ASN A 112 13.10 17.46 9.70
C ASN A 112 12.40 18.75 9.23
N THR A 113 12.74 19.23 8.03
CA THR A 113 12.13 20.42 7.43
C THR A 113 11.24 20.01 6.27
N VAL A 114 9.95 19.92 6.54
CA VAL A 114 8.94 19.51 5.54
C VAL A 114 8.38 20.75 4.84
N PRO A 115 8.41 20.83 3.49
CA PRO A 115 7.79 21.93 2.76
C PRO A 115 6.29 21.93 3.03
N ARG A 116 5.70 23.12 3.15
CA ARG A 116 4.27 23.27 3.41
C ARG A 116 3.59 23.84 2.16
N PRO A 117 2.43 23.30 1.76
CA PRO A 117 1.65 23.88 0.66
C PRO A 117 1.13 25.27 1.02
N THR A 118 0.50 25.92 0.03
CA THR A 118 -0.21 27.18 0.25
C THR A 118 -1.36 27.02 1.25
N LYS A 119 -1.94 28.14 1.71
CA LYS A 119 -3.01 28.15 2.72
C LYS A 119 -4.39 28.42 2.09
N ASP A 120 -4.59 27.93 0.89
CA ASP A 120 -5.81 28.22 0.13
C ASP A 120 -7.03 27.53 0.73
N LEU A 121 -8.16 28.23 0.64
CA LEU A 121 -9.46 27.81 1.14
C LEU A 121 -10.44 27.70 -0.03
N PHE A 122 -11.35 26.73 0.05
CA PHE A 122 -12.45 26.59 -0.88
C PHE A 122 -13.66 25.93 -0.20
N LEU A 123 -14.86 26.11 -0.76
CA LEU A 123 -16.07 25.58 -0.14
C LEU A 123 -16.08 24.05 -0.16
N ARG A 124 -16.46 23.45 0.96
CA ARG A 124 -16.65 22.00 1.08
C ARG A 124 -17.68 21.48 0.09
N GLU A 125 -18.78 22.21 -0.08
CA GLU A 125 -19.80 21.93 -1.09
C GLU A 125 -19.69 22.92 -2.26
N LYS A 126 -19.41 22.41 -3.46
CA LYS A 126 -19.32 23.24 -4.67
C LYS A 126 -20.71 23.78 -5.05
N PRO A 127 -20.91 25.10 -5.16
CA PRO A 127 -22.17 25.67 -5.62
C PRO A 127 -22.52 25.29 -7.06
N ARG A 128 -23.81 25.19 -7.38
CA ARG A 128 -24.30 24.74 -8.70
C ARG A 128 -23.81 25.58 -9.89
N ASN A 129 -23.68 26.90 -9.70
CA ASN A 129 -23.22 27.84 -10.71
C ASN A 129 -21.84 28.39 -10.32
N SER A 130 -20.85 27.51 -10.22
CA SER A 130 -19.48 27.87 -9.83
C SER A 130 -18.45 27.02 -10.55
N TYR A 131 -17.24 27.56 -10.66
CA TYR A 131 -16.07 26.86 -11.18
C TYR A 131 -15.04 26.65 -10.09
N ARG A 132 -14.29 25.55 -10.16
CA ARG A 132 -13.21 25.25 -9.24
C ARG A 132 -11.95 24.91 -10.01
N ILE A 133 -10.96 25.77 -9.91
CA ILE A 133 -9.70 25.63 -10.64
C ILE A 133 -8.64 25.23 -9.64
N PHE A 134 -8.16 23.98 -9.75
CA PHE A 134 -6.99 23.54 -8.99
C PHE A 134 -5.72 23.84 -9.75
N VAL A 135 -4.77 24.47 -9.07
CA VAL A 135 -3.46 24.82 -9.60
C VAL A 135 -2.42 23.88 -9.01
N LEU A 136 -1.77 23.10 -9.88
CA LEU A 136 -0.77 22.09 -9.52
C LEU A 136 0.63 22.53 -9.98
N GLY A 137 1.65 22.18 -9.20
CA GLY A 137 3.04 22.44 -9.59
C GLY A 137 4.02 22.40 -8.42
N GLY A 138 5.27 22.77 -8.72
CA GLY A 138 6.37 22.82 -7.75
C GLY A 138 6.53 24.19 -7.08
N SER A 139 7.76 24.53 -6.71
CA SER A 139 8.11 25.76 -5.97
C SER A 139 7.69 27.05 -6.67
N THR A 140 7.84 27.14 -7.99
CA THR A 140 7.44 28.32 -8.78
C THR A 140 5.94 28.55 -8.71
N THR A 141 5.14 27.49 -8.86
CA THR A 141 3.67 27.54 -8.72
C THR A 141 3.28 27.92 -7.29
N ALA A 142 4.04 27.44 -6.29
CA ALA A 142 3.83 27.77 -4.88
C ALA A 142 4.22 29.22 -4.54
N GLY A 143 4.86 29.94 -5.46
CA GLY A 143 5.21 31.35 -5.34
C GLY A 143 6.65 31.62 -4.93
N PHE A 144 7.56 30.65 -4.95
CA PHE A 144 8.96 30.91 -4.66
C PHE A 144 9.60 31.79 -5.75
N PRO A 145 10.43 32.82 -5.40
CA PRO A 145 10.81 33.25 -4.05
C PRO A 145 9.91 34.35 -3.44
N TYR A 146 8.84 34.76 -4.14
CA TYR A 146 8.00 35.90 -3.80
C TYR A 146 6.96 35.64 -2.69
N GLY A 147 6.79 34.39 -2.29
CA GLY A 147 5.85 33.96 -1.24
C GLY A 147 4.39 33.88 -1.70
N ASN A 148 3.50 33.48 -0.78
CA ASN A 148 2.12 33.11 -1.12
C ASN A 148 1.28 34.27 -1.73
N ASN A 149 1.56 35.52 -1.36
CA ASN A 149 0.77 36.68 -1.77
C ASN A 149 1.02 37.14 -3.22
N LEU A 150 2.10 36.66 -3.85
CA LEU A 150 2.48 37.01 -5.22
C LEU A 150 2.45 35.79 -6.15
N THR A 151 1.68 34.77 -5.78
CA THR A 151 1.46 33.58 -6.63
C THR A 151 0.61 33.95 -7.84
N PHE A 152 0.91 33.36 -9.01
CA PHE A 152 0.08 33.58 -10.19
C PHE A 152 -1.36 33.10 -9.98
N SER A 153 -1.58 32.07 -9.14
CA SER A 153 -2.91 31.60 -8.79
C SER A 153 -3.73 32.68 -8.09
N ARG A 154 -3.12 33.50 -7.23
CA ARG A 154 -3.78 34.66 -6.59
C ARG A 154 -4.07 35.78 -7.58
N ILE A 155 -3.16 36.03 -8.52
CA ILE A 155 -3.40 37.00 -9.60
C ILE A 155 -4.57 36.52 -10.46
N LEU A 156 -4.60 35.24 -10.83
CA LEU A 156 -5.67 34.63 -11.61
C LEU A 156 -7.01 34.72 -10.87
N ASP A 157 -7.04 34.32 -9.59
CA ASP A 157 -8.21 34.42 -8.72
C ASP A 157 -8.82 35.82 -8.74
N ARG A 158 -7.98 36.84 -8.52
CA ARG A 158 -8.41 38.24 -8.55
C ARG A 158 -8.94 38.67 -9.92
N ARG A 159 -8.23 38.34 -11.00
CA ARG A 159 -8.63 38.70 -12.36
C ARG A 159 -9.97 38.06 -12.74
N LEU A 160 -10.18 36.82 -12.37
CA LEU A 160 -11.43 36.11 -12.63
C LEU A 160 -12.60 36.68 -11.82
N ALA A 161 -12.39 37.00 -10.54
CA ALA A 161 -13.39 37.66 -9.71
C ALA A 161 -13.77 39.06 -10.23
N GLU A 162 -12.80 39.83 -10.74
CA GLU A 162 -13.06 41.15 -11.35
C GLU A 162 -13.78 41.04 -12.71
N THR A 163 -13.48 40.00 -13.50
CA THR A 163 -14.06 39.80 -14.85
C THR A 163 -15.47 39.20 -14.80
N PHE A 164 -15.74 38.31 -13.84
CA PHE A 164 -17.00 37.59 -13.71
C PHE A 164 -17.60 37.77 -12.30
N PRO A 165 -18.06 38.98 -11.93
CA PRO A 165 -18.49 39.29 -10.57
C PRO A 165 -19.70 38.47 -10.10
N ASP A 166 -20.57 38.05 -11.02
CA ASP A 166 -21.78 37.26 -10.72
C ASP A 166 -21.51 35.74 -10.62
N LEU A 167 -20.29 35.31 -10.92
CA LEU A 167 -19.90 33.90 -10.98
C LEU A 167 -18.85 33.61 -9.91
N ARG A 168 -19.14 32.63 -9.05
CA ARG A 168 -18.14 32.17 -8.10
C ARG A 168 -17.11 31.29 -8.81
N ILE A 169 -15.86 31.72 -8.81
CA ILE A 169 -14.73 30.93 -9.30
C ILE A 169 -13.76 30.76 -8.14
N GLU A 170 -13.46 29.52 -7.78
CA GLU A 170 -12.52 29.18 -6.71
C GLU A 170 -11.19 28.77 -7.33
N VAL A 171 -10.11 29.53 -7.09
CA VAL A 171 -8.76 29.15 -7.52
C VAL A 171 -7.96 28.63 -6.32
N VAL A 172 -7.66 27.33 -6.33
CA VAL A 172 -7.06 26.60 -5.21
C VAL A 172 -5.68 26.09 -5.59
N ASN A 173 -4.64 26.63 -4.98
CA ASN A 173 -3.26 26.29 -5.29
C ASN A 173 -2.70 25.18 -4.39
N VAL A 174 -2.70 23.94 -4.87
CA VAL A 174 -2.20 22.77 -4.14
C VAL A 174 -0.68 22.54 -4.29
N SER A 175 0.04 23.48 -4.91
CA SER A 175 1.48 23.34 -5.12
C SER A 175 2.30 23.48 -3.83
N MET A 176 3.50 22.91 -3.86
CA MET A 176 4.50 23.08 -2.82
C MET A 176 5.91 22.99 -3.41
N ALA A 177 6.91 23.39 -2.63
CA ALA A 177 8.30 23.28 -3.04
C ALA A 177 8.78 21.81 -3.05
N ALA A 178 9.79 21.54 -3.87
CA ALA A 178 10.51 20.26 -3.92
C ALA A 178 9.66 19.02 -4.27
N ILE A 179 8.53 19.19 -4.95
CA ILE A 179 7.72 18.07 -5.47
C ILE A 179 7.83 17.93 -6.99
N SER A 180 7.44 16.75 -7.49
CA SER A 180 7.46 16.39 -8.90
C SER A 180 6.08 15.96 -9.39
N SER A 181 5.97 15.59 -10.68
CA SER A 181 4.73 15.07 -11.26
C SER A 181 4.20 13.81 -10.57
N TYR A 182 5.06 13.00 -9.92
CA TYR A 182 4.62 11.84 -9.13
C TYR A 182 3.78 12.25 -7.92
N THR A 183 4.16 13.34 -7.24
CA THR A 183 3.37 13.89 -6.13
C THR A 183 2.05 14.45 -6.63
N LEU A 184 2.06 15.11 -7.80
CA LEU A 184 0.83 15.65 -8.40
C LEU A 184 -0.13 14.53 -8.83
N LEU A 185 0.41 13.40 -9.29
CA LEU A 185 -0.37 12.21 -9.61
C LEU A 185 -1.08 11.67 -8.36
N ASP A 186 -0.38 11.56 -7.23
CA ASP A 186 -0.97 11.13 -5.95
C ASP A 186 -2.11 12.05 -5.46
N PHE A 187 -2.04 13.35 -5.77
CA PHE A 187 -3.09 14.32 -5.43
C PHE A 187 -4.33 14.25 -6.33
N THR A 188 -4.22 13.61 -7.50
CA THR A 188 -5.23 13.72 -8.57
C THR A 188 -6.58 13.18 -8.15
N ASP A 189 -6.65 12.02 -7.51
CA ASP A 189 -7.92 11.43 -7.08
C ASP A 189 -8.63 12.28 -6.02
N GLU A 190 -7.86 12.85 -5.08
CA GLU A 190 -8.39 13.76 -4.06
C GLU A 190 -8.91 15.07 -4.66
N ILE A 191 -8.23 15.59 -5.68
CA ILE A 191 -8.65 16.77 -6.46
C ILE A 191 -9.93 16.47 -7.24
N LEU A 192 -9.99 15.36 -7.96
CA LEU A 192 -11.17 14.97 -8.74
C LEU A 192 -12.40 14.78 -7.86
N ALA A 193 -12.22 14.25 -6.64
CA ALA A 193 -13.29 14.15 -5.65
C ALA A 193 -13.89 15.51 -5.26
N GLN A 194 -13.13 16.61 -5.40
CA GLN A 194 -13.60 17.98 -5.16
C GLN A 194 -14.31 18.61 -6.36
N LYS A 195 -14.54 17.87 -7.45
CA LYS A 195 -15.28 18.33 -8.64
C LYS A 195 -14.70 19.64 -9.18
N PRO A 196 -13.44 19.69 -9.67
CA PRO A 196 -12.94 20.84 -10.43
C PRO A 196 -13.99 21.35 -11.44
#